data_AF-A0A0P1NXB9-F1
#
_entry.id   AF-A0A0P1NXB9-F1
#
_cell.length_a   1.000
_cell.length_b   1.000
_cell.length_c   1.000
_cell.angle_alpha   90.00
_cell.angle_beta   90.00
_cell.angle_gamma   90.00
#
_symmetry.space_group_name_H-M   'P 1'
#
loop_
_entity.id
_entity.type
_entity.pdbx_description
1 polymer ?
#
loop_
_entity_poly.entity_id
_entity_poly.type
_entity_poly.pdbx_seq_one_letter_code
_entity_poly.pdbx_strand_id
1 'polypeptide(L)'
;MKRIGVFTSGGDAPGMNACIRAVVRAGIYYGLEVIGIGHGYQGMINGEFIPLQARSVSNILQRGGTILKTARSEEFMTKEGRAKA
;
A
#
# COMPACT_ATOMS: atom_id res chain seq x y z
N MET A 1 2.85 3.63 -19.67
CA MET A 1 3.36 2.68 -18.66
C MET A 1 2.25 2.38 -17.67
N LYS A 2 1.98 1.12 -17.33
CA LYS A 2 0.89 0.75 -16.41
C LYS A 2 1.39 0.78 -14.96
N ARG A 3 0.57 1.30 -14.05
CA ARG A 3 0.88 1.36 -12.61
C ARG A 3 -0.17 0.63 -11.79
N ILE A 4 0.24 0.11 -10.64
CA ILE A 4 -0.65 -0.45 -9.61
C ILE A 4 -0.40 0.23 -8.27
N GLY A 5 -1.48 0.57 -7.57
CA GLY A 5 -1.45 1.04 -6.18
C GLY A 5 -1.72 -0.12 -5.22
N VAL A 6 -0.93 -0.24 -4.15
CA VAL A 6 -1.12 -1.25 -3.10
C VAL A 6 -1.17 -0.57 -1.72
N PHE A 7 -2.13 -0.97 -0.90
CA PHE A 7 -2.29 -0.46 0.46
C PHE A 7 -2.88 -1.53 1.37
N THR A 8 -2.76 -1.32 2.68
CA THR A 8 -3.36 -2.16 3.71
C THR A 8 -4.26 -1.31 4.60
N SER A 9 -5.52 -1.71 4.74
CA SER A 9 -6.52 -1.01 5.55
C SER A 9 -7.14 -1.96 6.57
N GLY A 10 -7.64 -1.41 7.68
CA GLY A 10 -8.24 -2.18 8.77
C GLY A 10 -7.23 -2.54 9.87
N GLY A 11 -7.54 -3.58 10.64
CA GLY A 11 -6.62 -4.08 11.68
C GLY A 11 -5.45 -4.84 11.05
N ASP A 12 -4.25 -4.67 11.60
CA ASP A 12 -3.07 -5.39 11.17
C ASP A 12 -3.23 -6.91 11.37
N ALA A 13 -2.80 -7.69 10.39
CA ALA A 13 -2.82 -9.15 10.43
C ALA A 13 -1.47 -9.75 10.01
N PRO A 14 -1.03 -10.87 10.62
CA PRO A 14 0.12 -11.61 10.15
C PRO A 14 -0.01 -11.98 8.66
N GLY A 15 1.03 -11.73 7.87
CA GLY A 15 1.06 -12.03 6.44
C GLY A 15 0.79 -10.85 5.51
N MET A 16 0.32 -9.70 6.01
CA MET A 16 0.12 -8.50 5.16
C MET A 16 1.41 -8.09 4.42
N ASN A 17 2.55 -8.12 5.10
CA ASN A 17 3.86 -7.89 4.47
C ASN A 17 4.21 -8.91 3.38
N ALA A 18 3.76 -10.16 3.51
CA ALA A 18 3.95 -11.18 2.49
C ALA A 18 3.11 -10.88 1.24
N CYS A 19 1.86 -10.44 1.42
CA CYS A 19 1.01 -9.98 0.32
C CYS A 19 1.62 -8.77 -0.41
N ILE A 20 2.06 -7.75 0.33
CA ILE A 20 2.74 -6.57 -0.25
C ILE A 20 3.96 -7.00 -1.06
N ARG A 21 4.81 -7.87 -0.49
CA ARG A 21 5.99 -8.38 -1.18
C ARG A 21 5.62 -9.13 -2.46
N ALA A 22 4.60 -9.98 -2.43
CA ALA A 22 4.15 -10.75 -3.59
C ALA A 22 3.67 -9.82 -4.72
N VAL A 23 2.80 -8.85 -4.39
CA VAL A 23 2.29 -7.85 -5.36
C VAL A 23 3.43 -7.03 -5.97
N VAL A 24 4.36 -6.53 -5.15
CA VAL A 24 5.49 -5.73 -5.65
C VAL A 24 6.39 -6.55 -6.57
N ARG A 25 6.77 -7.76 -6.17
CA ARG A 25 7.67 -8.62 -6.95
C ARG A 25 7.03 -9.08 -8.27
N ALA A 26 5.76 -9.46 -8.23
CA ALA A 26 5.00 -9.84 -9.42
C ALA A 26 4.80 -8.63 -10.36
N GLY A 27 4.40 -7.47 -9.83
CA GLY A 27 4.22 -6.25 -10.60
C GLY A 27 5.48 -5.87 -11.38
N ILE A 28 6.63 -5.84 -10.70
CA ILE A 28 7.92 -5.57 -11.34
C ILE A 28 8.24 -6.61 -12.43
N TYR A 29 8.01 -7.90 -12.18
CA TYR A 29 8.23 -8.96 -13.16
C TYR A 29 7.41 -8.77 -14.44
N TYR A 30 6.17 -8.28 -14.32
CA TYR A 30 5.30 -7.96 -15.46
C TYR A 30 5.51 -6.55 -16.03
N GLY A 31 6.57 -5.83 -15.64
CA GLY A 31 6.88 -4.49 -16.14
C GLY A 31 5.91 -3.40 -15.66
N LEU A 32 5.27 -3.60 -14.51
CA LEU A 32 4.41 -2.60 -13.87
C LEU A 32 5.21 -1.77 -12.86
N GLU A 33 4.86 -0.50 -12.76
CA GLU A 33 5.30 0.36 -11.66
C GLU A 33 4.37 0.16 -10.46
N VAL A 34 4.94 -0.10 -9.29
CA VAL A 34 4.19 -0.40 -8.07
C VAL A 34 4.32 0.76 -7.08
N ILE A 35 3.19 1.31 -6.68
CA ILE A 35 3.09 2.42 -5.73
C ILE A 35 2.45 1.90 -4.45
N GLY A 36 3.16 2.01 -3.32
CA GLY A 36 2.59 1.81 -2.00
C GLY A 36 1.85 3.06 -1.54
N ILE A 37 0.73 2.89 -0.86
CA ILE A 37 -0.02 3.98 -0.22
C ILE A 37 0.09 3.80 1.30
N GLY A 38 0.68 4.81 1.96
CA GLY A 38 0.82 4.84 3.41
C GLY A 38 -0.54 4.93 4.12
N HIS A 39 -0.65 4.40 5.33
CA HIS A 39 -1.79 4.61 6.24
C HIS A 39 -3.19 4.33 5.63
N GLY A 40 -3.27 3.42 4.67
CA GLY A 40 -4.52 3.00 4.04
C GLY A 40 -5.28 4.13 3.35
N TYR A 41 -6.59 4.21 3.59
CA TYR A 41 -7.44 5.22 2.95
C TYR A 41 -7.07 6.65 3.32
N GLN A 42 -6.57 6.88 4.54
CA GLN A 42 -6.19 8.22 4.96
C GLN A 42 -4.98 8.73 4.17
N GLY A 43 -3.96 7.88 3.99
CA GLY A 43 -2.80 8.31 3.21
C GLY A 43 -3.08 8.43 1.72
N MET A 44 -4.12 7.76 1.20
CA MET A 44 -4.61 8.01 -0.17
C MET A 44 -5.08 9.45 -0.32
N ILE A 45 -5.91 9.94 0.61
CA ILE A 45 -6.37 11.34 0.64
C ILE A 45 -5.20 12.31 0.84
N ASN A 46 -4.23 11.95 1.69
CA ASN A 46 -3.09 12.80 2.02
C ASN A 46 -2.00 12.81 0.93
N GLY A 47 -2.10 11.96 -0.10
CA GLY A 47 -1.09 11.86 -1.15
C GLY A 47 0.18 11.10 -0.73
N GLU A 48 0.10 10.18 0.22
CA GLU A 48 1.23 9.39 0.75
C GLU A 48 1.62 8.23 -0.17
N PHE A 49 2.02 8.57 -1.40
CA PHE A 49 2.40 7.63 -2.45
C PHE A 49 3.91 7.36 -2.45
N ILE A 50 4.29 6.09 -2.32
CA ILE A 50 5.68 5.66 -2.18
C ILE A 50 6.03 4.66 -3.29
N PRO A 51 7.01 4.95 -4.16
CA PRO A 51 7.47 3.98 -5.14
C PRO A 51 8.03 2.71 -4.45
N LEU A 52 7.50 1.54 -4.80
CA LEU A 52 7.93 0.27 -4.26
C LEU A 52 8.77 -0.49 -5.31
N GLN A 53 9.99 -0.80 -4.91
CA GLN A 53 10.95 -1.56 -5.71
C GLN A 53 11.25 -2.90 -5.04
N ALA A 54 11.97 -3.78 -5.74
CA ALA A 54 12.41 -5.07 -5.20
C ALA A 54 13.11 -4.93 -3.83
N ARG A 55 13.90 -3.85 -3.65
CA ARG A 55 14.58 -3.55 -2.40
C ARG A 55 13.64 -3.08 -1.30
N SER A 56 12.58 -2.34 -1.63
CA SER A 56 11.59 -1.82 -0.68
C SER A 56 10.86 -2.93 0.09
N VAL A 57 10.75 -4.13 -0.50
CA VAL A 57 10.10 -5.31 0.11
C VAL A 57 11.10 -6.40 0.52
N SER A 58 12.36 -6.05 0.69
CA SER A 58 13.38 -6.96 1.20
C SER A 58 13.32 -7.07 2.72
N ASN A 59 13.46 -8.29 3.25
CA ASN A 59 13.49 -8.55 4.68
C ASN A 59 12.24 -8.08 5.46
N ILE A 60 11.05 -8.17 4.84
CA ILE A 60 9.77 -7.78 5.47
C ILE A 60 8.87 -8.97 5.83
N LEU A 61 9.15 -10.18 5.32
CA LEU A 61 8.28 -11.35 5.49
C LEU A 61 8.13 -11.77 6.96
N GLN A 62 9.21 -11.64 7.71
CA GLN A 62 9.29 -11.98 9.13
C GLN A 62 8.86 -10.81 10.04
N ARG A 63 8.48 -9.66 9.48
CA ARG A 63 8.02 -8.50 10.26
C ARG A 63 6.51 -8.59 10.46
N GLY A 64 6.06 -8.36 11.69
CA GLY A 64 4.64 -8.22 12.01
C GLY A 64 4.00 -6.98 11.38
N GLY A 65 2.67 -6.99 11.32
CA GLY A 65 1.86 -5.89 10.78
C GLY A 65 2.10 -5.64 9.29
N THR A 66 2.09 -4.36 8.91
CA THR A 66 2.29 -3.89 7.53
C THR A 66 3.32 -2.76 7.45
N ILE A 67 4.26 -2.84 6.50
CA ILE A 67 5.24 -1.78 6.25
C ILE A 67 4.63 -0.49 5.71
N LEU A 68 3.40 -0.55 5.17
CA LEU A 68 2.67 0.61 4.68
C LEU A 68 1.85 1.29 5.79
N LYS A 69 1.81 0.70 6.99
CA LYS A 69 0.93 1.12 8.10
C LYS A 69 -0.55 1.10 7.70
N THR A 70 -1.42 1.43 8.65
CA THR A 70 -2.85 1.50 8.42
C THR A 70 -3.49 2.54 9.34
N ALA A 71 -4.56 3.19 8.86
CA ALA A 71 -5.33 4.15 9.63
C ALA A 71 -6.81 4.09 9.21
N ARG A 72 -7.71 4.41 10.16
CA ARG A 72 -9.12 4.67 9.84
C ARG A 72 -9.23 6.04 9.17
N SER A 73 -10.17 6.19 8.25
CA SER A 73 -10.45 7.47 7.59
C SER A 73 -11.95 7.70 7.51
N GLU A 74 -12.45 8.66 8.29
CA GLU A 74 -13.84 9.10 8.20
C GLU A 74 -14.06 9.95 6.96
N GLU A 75 -13.06 10.75 6.56
CA GLU A 75 -13.12 11.57 5.36
C GLU A 75 -13.36 10.73 4.10
N PHE A 76 -12.77 9.54 4.00
CA PHE A 76 -12.99 8.61 2.88
C PHE A 76 -14.45 8.09 2.77
N MET A 77 -15.27 8.24 3.83
CA MET A 77 -16.69 7.91 3.78
C MET A 77 -17.51 8.97 3.03
N THR A 78 -16.98 10.19 2.89
CA THR A 78 -17.62 11.29 2.15
C THR A 78 -17.35 11.20 0.65
N LYS A 79 -18.18 11.84 -0.18
CA LYS A 79 -17.95 11.89 -1.64
C LYS A 79 -16.73 12.75 -1.95
N GLU A 80 -16.57 13.82 -1.20
CA GLU A 80 -15.52 14.82 -1.34
C GLU A 80 -14.15 14.19 -1.00
N GLY A 81 -14.08 13.43 0.10
CA GLY A 81 -12.87 12.69 0.47
C GLY A 81 -12.47 11.66 -0.58
N ARG A 82 -13.43 10.90 -1.12
CA ARG A 82 -13.15 9.96 -2.22
C ARG A 82 -12.73 10.64 -3.52
N ALA A 83 -13.15 11.88 -3.76
CA ALA A 83 -12.73 12.65 -4.93
C ALA A 83 -11.30 13.20 -4.81
N LYS A 84 -10.79 13.37 -3.58
CA LYS A 84 -9.39 13.78 -3.33
C LYS A 84 -8.40 12.62 -3.45
N ALA A 85 -8.85 11.43 -3.09
CA ALA A 85 -8.06 10.20 -3.04
C ALA A 85 -7.77 9.65 -4.46
#